data_AF-A0A7V9S948-F1
#
_entry.id   AF-A0A7V9S948-F1
#
_cell.length_a   1.000
_cell.length_b   1.000
_cell.length_c   1.000
_cell.angle_alpha   90.00
_cell.angle_beta   90.00
_cell.angle_gamma   90.00
#
_symmetry.space_group_name_H-M   'P 1'
#
loop_
_entity.id
_entity.type
_entity.pdbx_description
1 polymer ?
#
loop_
_entity_poly.entity_id
_entity_poly.type
_entity_poly.pdbx_seq_one_letter_code
_entity_poly.pdbx_strand_id
1 'polypeptide(L)'
;MIYSKDHNNRGFENFSVSHELGHYFLPGHPEEIQRQGGTHLSRANFTEASSIELEADHFAAGLLLPSKLTTKFLDRHQVGLEGIIALAAKAECSHTAAAIAAAECASYPIAVIMSRDASIAYAFLSDKFKSLGQLAFLQKGSPLPNGLTRTFNATPAKVQAGERACGQTHIGEWFGGPSGIALDEELIGLGNYGFTLTVLSTEDPAPASDEEEDEDADLETSWTPKFAYGR
;
A
#
# COMPACT_ATOMS: atom_id res chain seq x y z
N MET A 1 16.06 12.21 2.88
CA MET A 1 15.87 11.00 3.70
C MET A 1 16.82 11.05 4.90
N ILE A 2 16.36 10.84 6.14
CA ILE A 2 17.24 10.81 7.33
C ILE A 2 18.07 9.52 7.26
N TYR A 3 19.39 9.65 7.18
CA TYR A 3 20.36 8.56 7.22
C TYR A 3 20.10 7.65 8.43
N SER A 4 19.67 6.41 8.21
CA SER A 4 19.99 5.30 9.12
C SER A 4 21.05 4.44 8.45
N LYS A 5 22.25 4.45 9.02
CA LYS A 5 23.35 3.53 8.69
C LYS A 5 23.10 2.16 9.33
N ASP A 6 21.95 1.55 9.05
CA ASP A 6 21.71 0.16 9.43
C ASP A 6 22.06 -0.73 8.24
N HIS A 7 23.32 -1.14 8.20
CA HIS A 7 23.92 -2.06 7.22
C HIS A 7 23.39 -3.50 7.34
N ASN A 8 22.11 -3.67 7.68
CA ASN A 8 21.51 -4.98 7.94
C ASN A 8 20.01 -5.04 7.61
N ASN A 9 19.52 -4.15 6.75
CA ASN A 9 18.16 -4.19 6.23
C ASN A 9 18.20 -4.27 4.70
N ARG A 10 18.25 -5.49 4.18
CA ARG A 10 18.25 -5.76 2.73
C ARG A 10 17.12 -5.07 1.98
N GLY A 11 15.93 -4.98 2.58
CA GLY A 11 14.81 -4.29 1.95
C GLY A 11 15.04 -2.80 1.78
N PHE A 12 15.67 -2.16 2.75
CA PHE A 12 16.08 -0.77 2.63
C PHE A 12 17.19 -0.61 1.59
N GLU A 13 18.21 -1.47 1.60
CA GLU A 13 19.31 -1.45 0.62
C GLU A 13 18.80 -1.63 -0.81
N ASN A 14 17.94 -2.63 -1.05
CA ASN A 14 17.33 -2.91 -2.35
C ASN A 14 16.48 -1.74 -2.83
N PHE A 15 15.70 -1.12 -1.94
CA PHE A 15 14.91 0.06 -2.28
C PHE A 15 15.82 1.26 -2.62
N SER A 16 16.84 1.53 -1.81
CA SER A 16 17.79 2.63 -2.08
C SER A 16 18.52 2.42 -3.40
N VAL A 17 19.04 1.23 -3.68
CA VAL A 17 19.69 0.94 -4.97
C VAL A 17 18.71 1.13 -6.13
N SER A 18 17.48 0.63 -5.99
CA SER A 18 16.46 0.76 -7.03
C SER A 18 16.03 2.21 -7.26
N HIS A 19 15.98 3.02 -6.21
CA HIS A 19 15.67 4.45 -6.27
C HIS A 19 16.77 5.22 -7.04
N GLU A 20 18.05 4.97 -6.74
CA GLU A 20 19.17 5.57 -7.48
C GLU A 20 19.19 5.11 -8.96
N LEU A 21 18.81 3.85 -9.24
CA LEU A 21 18.62 3.40 -10.61
C LEU A 21 17.48 4.14 -11.31
N GLY A 22 16.42 4.51 -10.59
CA GLY A 22 15.35 5.36 -11.10
C GLY A 22 15.89 6.71 -11.56
N HIS A 23 16.70 7.38 -10.73
CA HIS A 23 17.39 8.61 -11.12
C HIS A 23 18.32 8.46 -12.34
N TYR A 24 18.94 7.29 -12.50
CA TYR A 24 19.82 7.03 -13.63
C TYR A 24 19.06 6.78 -14.95
N PHE A 25 17.95 6.03 -14.90
CA PHE A 25 17.25 5.56 -16.10
C PHE A 25 16.07 6.43 -16.53
N LEU A 26 15.46 7.20 -15.62
CA LEU A 26 14.30 8.03 -15.96
C LEU A 26 14.74 9.28 -16.76
N PRO A 27 14.13 9.55 -17.92
CA PRO A 27 14.49 10.71 -18.74
C PRO A 27 14.36 12.03 -17.97
N GLY A 28 15.37 12.90 -18.06
CA GLY A 28 15.36 14.20 -17.40
C GLY A 28 15.89 14.18 -15.96
N HIS A 29 15.94 13.01 -15.30
CA HIS A 29 16.49 12.90 -13.96
C HIS A 29 18.00 13.21 -13.92
N PRO A 30 18.87 12.60 -14.76
CA PRO A 30 20.31 12.87 -14.73
C PRO A 30 20.63 14.36 -14.98
N GLU A 31 19.93 14.99 -15.93
CA GLU A 31 20.11 16.39 -16.28
C GLU A 31 19.70 17.32 -15.13
N GLU A 32 18.60 17.01 -14.44
CA GLU A 32 18.12 17.79 -13.30
C GLU A 32 19.06 17.67 -12.10
N ILE A 33 19.57 16.48 -11.81
CA ILE A 33 20.58 16.26 -10.75
C ILE A 33 21.87 17.04 -11.06
N GLN A 34 22.30 17.04 -12.33
CA GLN A 34 23.47 17.79 -12.76
C GLN A 34 23.24 19.30 -12.61
N ARG A 35 22.05 19.81 -12.95
CA ARG A 35 21.65 21.21 -12.78
C ARG A 35 21.67 21.64 -11.31
N GLN A 36 21.30 20.74 -10.40
CA GLN A 36 21.33 20.97 -8.94
C GLN A 36 22.74 20.83 -8.32
N GLY A 37 23.80 20.73 -9.15
CA GLY A 37 25.18 20.70 -8.69
C GLY A 37 25.66 19.31 -8.24
N GLY A 38 25.07 18.24 -8.78
CA GLY A 38 25.50 16.86 -8.57
C GLY A 38 25.40 16.38 -7.12
N THR A 39 24.70 17.12 -6.27
CA THR A 39 24.57 16.81 -4.85
C THR A 39 23.11 16.47 -4.56
N HIS A 40 22.80 15.18 -4.37
CA HIS A 40 21.59 14.73 -3.68
C HIS A 40 21.71 15.06 -2.19
N LEU A 41 21.60 16.34 -1.84
CA LEU A 41 21.20 16.72 -0.49
C LEU A 41 19.70 16.94 -0.57
N SER A 42 18.94 16.12 0.16
CA SER A 42 17.49 16.16 0.33
C SER A 42 16.98 17.49 0.95
N ARG A 43 17.46 18.64 0.47
CA ARG A 43 17.01 19.98 0.85
C ARG A 43 16.04 20.43 -0.22
N ALA A 44 14.78 20.11 0.08
CA ALA A 44 13.59 20.66 -0.54
C ALA A 44 13.78 22.12 -0.95
N ASN A 45 13.75 22.36 -2.27
CA ASN A 45 13.24 23.58 -2.86
C ASN A 45 12.25 23.21 -3.97
N PHE A 46 11.02 22.99 -3.47
CA PHE A 46 9.68 23.15 -4.04
C PHE A 46 9.40 22.80 -5.53
N THR A 47 8.47 21.85 -5.66
CA THR A 47 7.75 21.32 -6.85
C THR A 47 8.47 20.33 -7.77
N GLU A 48 9.61 20.68 -8.40
CA GLU A 48 10.22 19.78 -9.41
C GLU A 48 11.09 18.68 -8.78
N ALA A 49 11.90 19.02 -7.77
CA ALA A 49 12.67 18.04 -7.00
C ALA A 49 11.77 17.00 -6.31
N SER A 50 10.55 17.38 -5.89
CA SER A 50 9.59 16.43 -5.35
C SER A 50 8.97 15.51 -6.39
N SER A 51 8.92 15.91 -7.67
CA SER A 51 8.41 15.06 -8.76
C SER A 51 9.39 13.95 -9.09
N ILE A 52 10.67 14.28 -9.31
CA ILE A 52 11.68 13.29 -9.69
C ILE A 52 11.95 12.27 -8.58
N GLU A 53 11.88 12.69 -7.31
CA GLU A 53 12.04 11.77 -6.17
C GLU A 53 10.84 10.83 -6.04
N LEU A 54 9.62 11.33 -6.30
CA LEU A 54 8.41 10.50 -6.34
C LEU A 54 8.45 9.51 -7.51
N GLU A 55 8.91 9.96 -8.68
CA GLU A 55 9.09 9.11 -9.86
C GLU A 55 10.16 8.02 -9.61
N ALA A 56 11.26 8.37 -8.92
CA ALA A 56 12.28 7.41 -8.51
C ALA A 56 11.76 6.39 -7.49
N ASP A 57 10.94 6.83 -6.52
CA ASP A 57 10.25 5.94 -5.57
C ASP A 57 9.29 4.98 -6.30
N HIS A 58 8.52 5.47 -7.27
CA HIS A 58 7.65 4.63 -8.10
C HIS A 58 8.44 3.64 -8.95
N PHE A 59 9.56 4.07 -9.54
CA PHE A 59 10.45 3.18 -10.28
C PHE A 59 10.99 2.07 -9.37
N ALA A 60 11.44 2.42 -8.16
CA ALA A 60 11.97 1.45 -7.21
C ALA A 60 10.91 0.42 -6.79
N ALA A 61 9.69 0.88 -6.49
CA ALA A 61 8.57 0.00 -6.18
C ALA A 61 8.22 -0.93 -7.35
N GLY A 62 8.13 -0.39 -8.57
CA GLY A 62 7.83 -1.17 -9.77
C GLY A 62 8.94 -2.16 -10.17
N LEU A 63 10.19 -1.85 -9.87
CA LEU A 63 11.32 -2.74 -10.09
C LEU A 63 11.33 -3.93 -9.11
N LEU A 64 11.07 -3.66 -7.82
CA LEU A 64 11.08 -4.68 -6.76
C LEU A 64 9.79 -5.51 -6.73
N LEU A 65 8.65 -4.89 -7.04
CA LEU A 65 7.32 -5.50 -6.99
C LEU A 65 6.57 -5.36 -8.33
N PRO A 66 7.06 -5.95 -9.45
CA PRO A 66 6.43 -5.78 -10.75
C PRO A 66 5.01 -6.37 -10.76
N SER A 67 4.00 -5.58 -11.13
CA SER A 67 2.58 -5.92 -10.95
C SER A 67 2.20 -7.31 -11.46
N LYS A 68 2.62 -7.70 -12.67
CA LYS A 68 2.34 -9.04 -13.24
C LYS A 68 2.91 -10.19 -12.41
N LEU A 69 4.12 -10.01 -11.86
CA LEU A 69 4.75 -11.01 -11.00
C LEU A 69 4.11 -11.02 -9.62
N THR A 70 3.77 -9.84 -9.10
CA THR A 70 3.07 -9.65 -7.83
C THR A 70 1.70 -10.34 -7.85
N THR A 71 0.84 -10.05 -8.84
CA THR A 71 -0.46 -10.70 -8.99
C THR A 71 -0.32 -12.23 -9.06
N LYS A 72 0.54 -12.73 -9.97
CA LYS A 72 0.78 -14.17 -10.12
C LYS A 72 1.30 -14.83 -8.83
N PHE A 73 2.08 -14.09 -8.03
CA PHE A 73 2.55 -14.57 -6.75
C PHE A 73 1.39 -14.67 -5.76
N LEU A 74 0.62 -13.59 -5.59
CA LEU A 74 -0.52 -13.54 -4.66
C LEU A 74 -1.58 -14.60 -4.98
N ASP A 75 -1.91 -14.81 -6.27
CA ASP A 75 -2.88 -15.83 -6.72
C ASP A 75 -2.50 -17.28 -6.33
N ARG A 76 -1.24 -17.51 -5.95
CA ARG A 76 -0.69 -18.83 -5.59
C ARG A 76 -0.37 -18.95 -4.11
N HIS A 77 -0.64 -17.92 -3.32
CA HIS A 77 -0.36 -17.88 -1.90
C HIS A 77 -1.66 -17.63 -1.14
N GLN A 78 -1.59 -17.78 0.18
CA GLN A 78 -2.73 -17.55 1.06
C GLN A 78 -3.19 -16.09 0.97
N VAL A 79 -4.51 -15.88 0.92
CA VAL A 79 -5.13 -14.57 1.05
C VAL A 79 -4.79 -13.97 2.42
N GLY A 80 -4.57 -12.66 2.47
CA GLY A 80 -4.31 -11.94 3.72
C GLY A 80 -2.83 -11.72 4.03
N LEU A 81 -2.51 -11.61 5.33
CA LEU A 81 -1.21 -11.14 5.83
C LEU A 81 -0.06 -12.10 5.52
N GLU A 82 -0.28 -13.41 5.61
CA GLU A 82 0.79 -14.38 5.32
C GLU A 82 1.25 -14.31 3.86
N GLY A 83 0.34 -14.09 2.91
CA GLY A 83 0.67 -13.87 1.50
C GLY A 83 1.53 -12.61 1.30
N ILE A 84 1.21 -11.53 2.01
CA ILE A 84 2.00 -10.28 2.01
C ILE A 84 3.41 -10.48 2.58
N ILE A 85 3.53 -11.22 3.68
CA ILE A 85 4.83 -11.50 4.31
C ILE A 85 5.68 -12.38 3.40
N ALA A 86 5.08 -13.38 2.75
CA ALA A 86 5.76 -14.20 1.76
C ALA A 86 6.23 -13.37 0.55
N LEU A 87 5.40 -12.43 0.08
CA LEU A 87 5.75 -11.51 -0.99
C LEU A 87 6.93 -10.61 -0.60
N ALA A 88 6.88 -10.00 0.60
CA ALA A 88 7.96 -9.16 1.12
C ALA A 88 9.29 -9.91 1.21
N ALA A 89 9.26 -11.15 1.70
CA ALA A 89 10.45 -12.01 1.76
C ALA A 89 10.96 -12.36 0.36
N LYS A 90 10.06 -12.64 -0.58
CA LYS A 90 10.42 -13.02 -1.96
C LYS A 90 11.05 -11.85 -2.74
N ALA A 91 10.50 -10.65 -2.57
CA ALA A 91 10.98 -9.42 -3.21
C ALA A 91 12.12 -8.77 -2.42
N GLU A 92 12.48 -9.32 -1.25
CA GLU A 92 13.41 -8.72 -0.29
C GLU A 92 13.11 -7.22 -0.08
N CYS A 93 11.88 -6.90 0.30
CA CYS A 93 11.40 -5.54 0.54
C CYS A 93 10.71 -5.43 1.92
N SER A 94 10.23 -4.24 2.28
CA SER A 94 9.50 -4.05 3.55
C SER A 94 8.09 -4.65 3.50
N HIS A 95 7.55 -5.06 4.64
CA HIS A 95 6.14 -5.48 4.74
C HIS A 95 5.18 -4.39 4.24
N THR A 96 5.48 -3.12 4.53
CA THR A 96 4.68 -1.99 4.06
C THR A 96 4.66 -1.92 2.53
N ALA A 97 5.82 -2.03 1.87
CA ALA A 97 5.89 -1.99 0.41
C ALA A 97 5.13 -3.17 -0.22
N ALA A 98 5.32 -4.38 0.31
CA ALA A 98 4.60 -5.56 -0.15
C ALA A 98 3.07 -5.45 0.06
N ALA A 99 2.64 -4.87 1.18
CA ALA A 99 1.22 -4.70 1.48
C ALA A 99 0.56 -3.69 0.53
N ILE A 100 1.22 -2.57 0.24
CA ILE A 100 0.74 -1.58 -0.75
C ILE A 100 0.62 -2.25 -2.13
N ALA A 101 1.67 -2.94 -2.58
CA ALA A 101 1.63 -3.65 -3.86
C ALA A 101 0.55 -4.74 -3.90
N ALA A 102 0.29 -5.42 -2.77
CA ALA A 102 -0.80 -6.38 -2.68
C ALA A 102 -2.18 -5.72 -2.79
N ALA A 103 -2.39 -4.57 -2.15
CA ALA A 103 -3.63 -3.81 -2.32
C ALA A 103 -3.83 -3.37 -3.78
N GLU A 104 -2.78 -3.08 -4.53
CA GLU A 104 -2.87 -2.70 -5.95
C GLU A 104 -3.04 -3.89 -6.91
N CYS A 105 -2.50 -5.06 -6.57
CA CYS A 105 -2.35 -6.19 -7.51
C CYS A 105 -3.20 -7.42 -7.20
N ALA A 106 -3.80 -7.53 -6.01
CA ALA A 106 -4.57 -8.69 -5.60
C ALA A 106 -5.83 -8.87 -6.45
N SER A 107 -6.09 -10.12 -6.83
CA SER A 107 -7.30 -10.54 -7.57
C SER A 107 -8.51 -10.79 -6.66
N TYR A 108 -8.36 -10.56 -5.35
CA TYR A 108 -9.35 -10.80 -4.30
C TYR A 108 -9.54 -9.56 -3.42
N PRO A 109 -10.67 -9.43 -2.69
CA PRO A 109 -10.91 -8.31 -1.81
C PRO A 109 -9.88 -8.23 -0.67
N ILE A 110 -9.02 -7.22 -0.74
CA ILE A 110 -8.07 -6.86 0.31
C ILE A 110 -8.04 -5.34 0.56
N ALA A 111 -7.96 -4.96 1.83
CA ALA A 111 -7.63 -3.62 2.29
C ALA A 111 -6.45 -3.67 3.25
N VAL A 112 -5.51 -2.74 3.07
CA VAL A 112 -4.31 -2.58 3.88
C VAL A 112 -4.41 -1.25 4.61
N ILE A 113 -4.36 -1.30 5.94
CA ILE A 113 -4.48 -0.13 6.81
C ILE A 113 -3.23 -0.02 7.65
N MET A 114 -2.63 1.16 7.62
CA MET A 114 -1.52 1.52 8.48
C MET A 114 -2.03 2.41 9.60
N SER A 115 -1.72 2.04 10.84
CA SER A 115 -2.16 2.78 12.02
C SER A 115 -1.01 3.00 13.00
N ARG A 116 -1.15 4.02 13.85
CA ARG A 116 -0.26 4.27 14.97
C ARG A 116 -1.10 4.70 16.16
N ASP A 117 -0.80 4.13 17.32
CA ASP A 117 -1.61 4.31 18.52
C ASP A 117 -3.09 4.02 18.22
N ALA A 118 -4.00 4.96 18.50
CA ALA A 118 -5.43 4.82 18.25
C ALA A 118 -5.92 5.40 16.90
N SER A 119 -5.01 5.78 16.00
CA SER A 119 -5.35 6.55 14.80
C SER A 119 -4.85 5.91 13.49
N ILE A 120 -5.65 6.06 12.45
CA ILE A 120 -5.31 5.65 11.09
C ILE A 120 -4.29 6.62 10.51
N ALA A 121 -3.22 6.09 9.93
CA ALA A 121 -2.24 6.88 9.19
C ALA A 121 -2.63 6.98 7.71
N TYR A 122 -2.91 5.86 7.07
CA TYR A 122 -3.36 5.75 5.68
C TYR A 122 -3.88 4.34 5.39
N ALA A 123 -4.64 4.20 4.30
CA ALA A 123 -5.21 2.93 3.87
C ALA A 123 -5.15 2.81 2.34
N PHE A 124 -4.97 1.58 1.86
CA PHE A 124 -4.98 1.20 0.44
C PHE A 124 -5.96 0.05 0.24
N LEU A 125 -6.84 0.17 -0.74
CA LEU A 125 -7.88 -0.81 -1.02
C LEU A 125 -7.69 -1.32 -2.45
N SER A 126 -7.79 -2.64 -2.61
CA SER A 126 -7.94 -3.25 -3.94
C SER A 126 -9.27 -2.91 -4.57
N ASP A 127 -9.33 -2.96 -5.89
CA ASP A 127 -10.58 -2.68 -6.62
C ASP A 127 -11.68 -3.68 -6.27
N LYS A 128 -11.32 -4.96 -6.04
CA LYS A 128 -12.24 -5.98 -5.54
C LYS A 128 -12.75 -5.70 -4.12
N PHE A 129 -11.97 -5.00 -3.29
CA PHE A 129 -12.46 -4.56 -1.98
C PHE A 129 -13.40 -3.37 -2.10
N LYS A 130 -13.12 -2.42 -3.00
CA LYS A 130 -13.99 -1.26 -3.26
C LYS A 130 -15.36 -1.69 -3.79
N SER A 131 -15.44 -2.80 -4.53
CA SER A 131 -16.70 -3.35 -5.05
C SER A 131 -17.55 -4.07 -3.99
N LEU A 132 -17.09 -4.21 -2.73
CA LEU A 132 -17.88 -4.86 -1.67
C LEU A 132 -19.10 -4.02 -1.22
N GLY A 133 -19.19 -2.75 -1.60
CA GLY A 133 -20.35 -1.90 -1.33
C GLY A 133 -20.01 -0.42 -1.24
N GLN A 134 -20.92 0.39 -0.71
CA GLN A 134 -20.64 1.80 -0.43
C GLN A 134 -19.79 1.91 0.83
N LEU A 135 -18.51 2.27 0.65
CA LEU A 135 -17.53 2.37 1.72
C LEU A 135 -17.28 3.84 2.10
N ALA A 136 -17.25 4.13 3.40
CA ALA A 136 -16.74 5.41 3.88
C ALA A 136 -15.22 5.49 3.69
N PHE A 137 -14.74 6.69 3.41
CA PHE A 137 -13.31 6.93 3.23
C PHE A 137 -12.58 6.96 4.58
N LEU A 138 -11.53 6.15 4.72
CA LEU A 138 -10.65 6.14 5.90
C LEU A 138 -9.69 7.33 5.85
N GLN A 139 -10.07 8.42 6.53
CA GLN A 139 -9.25 9.63 6.58
C GLN A 139 -8.03 9.45 7.51
N LYS A 140 -6.89 9.99 7.09
CA LYS A 140 -5.72 10.12 7.96
C LYS A 140 -6.09 10.87 9.25
N GLY A 141 -5.70 10.32 10.40
CA GLY A 141 -5.98 10.85 11.73
C GLY A 141 -7.32 10.40 12.30
N SER A 142 -8.17 9.73 11.52
CA SER A 142 -9.42 9.16 12.04
C SER A 142 -9.15 8.08 13.11
N PRO A 143 -10.03 7.94 14.10
CA PRO A 143 -9.89 6.91 15.12
C PRO A 143 -10.07 5.51 14.52
N LEU A 144 -9.28 4.54 15.00
CA LEU A 144 -9.50 3.13 14.70
C LEU A 144 -10.91 2.68 15.18
N PRO A 145 -11.56 1.70 14.56
CA PRO A 145 -12.76 1.13 15.16
C PRO A 145 -12.45 0.44 16.49
N ASN A 146 -13.50 0.15 17.27
CA ASN A 146 -13.35 -0.74 18.41
C ASN A 146 -13.17 -2.15 17.90
N GLY A 147 -12.07 -2.81 18.25
CA GLY A 147 -11.75 -4.12 17.68
C GLY A 147 -10.35 -4.59 18.00
N LEU A 148 -9.88 -5.56 17.21
CA LEU A 148 -8.60 -6.21 17.39
C LEU A 148 -7.44 -5.24 17.25
N THR A 149 -7.37 -4.49 16.13
CA THR A 149 -6.28 -3.54 15.87
C THR A 149 -6.14 -2.49 16.97
N ARG A 150 -7.25 -1.88 17.41
CA ARG A 150 -7.23 -0.88 18.49
C ARG A 150 -6.74 -1.49 19.80
N THR A 151 -7.21 -2.68 20.16
CA THR A 151 -6.79 -3.39 21.39
C THR A 151 -5.32 -3.78 21.33
N PHE A 152 -4.84 -4.22 20.16
CA PHE A 152 -3.45 -4.55 19.94
C PHE A 152 -2.55 -3.31 20.12
N ASN A 153 -2.90 -2.19 19.48
CA ASN A 153 -2.14 -0.95 19.54
C ASN A 153 -2.13 -0.32 20.95
N ALA A 154 -3.10 -0.64 21.81
CA ALA A 154 -3.11 -0.19 23.20
C ALA A 154 -1.95 -0.78 24.05
N THR A 155 -1.24 -1.78 23.54
CA THR A 155 -0.04 -2.35 24.16
C THR A 155 1.20 -2.09 23.29
N PRO A 156 1.90 -0.94 23.44
CA PRO A 156 3.03 -0.56 22.57
C PRO A 156 4.15 -1.61 22.49
N ALA A 157 4.36 -2.39 23.56
CA ALA A 157 5.34 -3.46 23.59
C ALA A 157 5.08 -4.53 22.52
N LYS A 158 3.81 -4.86 22.23
CA LYS A 158 3.45 -5.83 21.18
C LYS A 158 3.80 -5.31 19.78
N VAL A 159 3.49 -4.03 19.55
CA VAL A 159 3.79 -3.33 18.29
C VAL A 159 5.31 -3.30 18.05
N GLN A 160 6.07 -2.93 19.09
CA GLN A 160 7.54 -2.87 19.04
C GLN A 160 8.19 -4.23 18.86
N ALA A 161 7.62 -5.28 19.45
CA ALA A 161 8.12 -6.66 19.30
C ALA A 161 7.77 -7.29 17.95
N GLY A 162 6.97 -6.61 17.11
CA GLY A 162 6.50 -7.16 15.84
C GLY A 162 5.57 -8.36 16.01
N GLU A 163 4.81 -8.39 17.11
CA GLU A 163 3.82 -9.43 17.35
C GLU A 163 2.73 -9.41 16.27
N ARG A 164 2.10 -10.57 16.08
CA ARG A 164 0.96 -10.74 15.17
C ARG A 164 -0.31 -11.03 15.95
N ALA A 165 -1.44 -10.69 15.37
CA ALA A 165 -2.74 -11.13 15.84
C ALA A 165 -3.69 -11.35 14.65
N CYS A 166 -4.66 -12.22 14.82
CA CYS A 166 -5.72 -12.48 13.85
C CYS A 166 -7.06 -12.53 14.56
N GLY A 167 -8.12 -12.16 13.85
CA GLY A 167 -9.49 -12.21 14.32
C GLY A 167 -10.46 -12.00 13.17
N GLN A 168 -11.74 -11.87 13.51
CA GLN A 168 -12.79 -11.57 12.55
C GLN A 168 -13.42 -10.22 12.87
N THR A 169 -13.85 -9.52 11.82
CA THR A 169 -14.54 -8.24 11.90
C THR A 169 -15.61 -8.16 10.81
N HIS A 170 -16.31 -7.03 10.74
CA HIS A 170 -17.26 -6.75 9.68
C HIS A 170 -16.88 -5.48 8.94
N ILE A 171 -17.22 -5.41 7.65
CA ILE A 171 -16.94 -4.23 6.82
C ILE A 171 -17.55 -2.95 7.41
N GLY A 172 -18.71 -3.06 8.06
CA GLY A 172 -19.40 -1.94 8.71
C GLY A 172 -18.62 -1.32 9.86
N GLU A 173 -17.81 -2.11 10.58
CA GLU A 173 -17.00 -1.61 11.69
C GLU A 173 -15.91 -0.65 11.20
N TRP A 174 -15.29 -0.96 10.07
CA TRP A 174 -14.20 -0.16 9.51
C TRP A 174 -14.70 0.95 8.58
N PHE A 175 -15.66 0.66 7.70
CA PHE A 175 -16.03 1.52 6.58
C PHE A 175 -17.46 2.07 6.66
N GLY A 176 -18.21 1.84 7.74
CA GLY A 176 -19.59 2.33 7.88
C GLY A 176 -20.57 1.78 6.83
N GLY A 177 -20.22 0.65 6.19
CA GLY A 177 -21.01 -0.03 5.16
C GLY A 177 -22.02 -1.06 5.71
N PRO A 178 -22.63 -1.88 4.83
CA PRO A 178 -23.63 -2.87 5.24
C PRO A 178 -23.05 -3.88 6.23
N SER A 179 -23.78 -4.15 7.31
CA SER A 179 -23.34 -4.96 8.46
C SER A 179 -23.15 -6.46 8.17
N GLY A 180 -23.34 -6.91 6.93
CA GLY A 180 -23.41 -8.32 6.57
C GLY A 180 -22.11 -8.97 6.10
N ILE A 181 -21.08 -8.20 5.72
CA ILE A 181 -19.85 -8.77 5.14
C ILE A 181 -18.83 -9.01 6.26
N ALA A 182 -18.52 -10.29 6.51
CA ALA A 182 -17.45 -10.70 7.41
C ALA A 182 -16.09 -10.55 6.72
N LEU A 183 -15.09 -10.10 7.48
CA LEU A 183 -13.72 -9.92 7.05
C LEU A 183 -12.79 -10.61 8.06
N ASP A 184 -11.74 -11.23 7.56
CA ASP A 184 -10.59 -11.58 8.41
C ASP A 184 -9.80 -10.30 8.69
N GLU A 185 -9.44 -10.09 9.96
CA GLU A 185 -8.60 -8.99 10.43
C GLU A 185 -7.28 -9.57 10.94
N GLU A 186 -6.22 -9.41 10.15
CA GLU A 186 -4.88 -9.89 10.48
C GLU A 186 -3.93 -8.70 10.62
N LEU A 187 -3.04 -8.73 11.61
CA LEU A 187 -2.14 -7.60 11.86
C LEU A 187 -0.74 -8.03 12.30
N ILE A 188 0.20 -7.11 12.09
CA ILE A 188 1.58 -7.22 12.55
C ILE A 188 2.10 -5.86 13.01
N GLY A 189 2.81 -5.84 14.14
CA GLY A 189 3.60 -4.69 14.58
C GLY A 189 4.82 -4.44 13.67
N LEU A 190 5.12 -3.18 13.36
CA LEU A 190 6.25 -2.80 12.50
C LEU A 190 7.44 -2.24 13.29
N GLY A 191 7.54 -2.62 14.56
CA GLY A 191 8.72 -2.36 15.38
C GLY A 191 8.81 -0.92 15.89
N ASN A 192 10.03 -0.39 15.90
CA ASN A 192 10.39 0.84 16.64
C ASN A 192 9.68 2.11 16.16
N TYR A 193 9.16 2.13 14.93
CA TYR A 193 8.37 3.27 14.43
C TYR A 193 6.95 3.31 15.03
N GLY A 194 6.54 2.26 15.73
CA GLY A 194 5.25 2.17 16.43
C GLY A 194 4.04 2.00 15.52
N PHE A 195 4.26 1.68 14.24
CA PHE A 195 3.18 1.42 13.31
C PHE A 195 2.69 -0.03 13.40
N THR A 196 1.41 -0.21 13.14
CA THR A 196 0.77 -1.52 12.93
C THR A 196 0.23 -1.58 11.51
N LEU A 197 0.55 -2.67 10.83
CA LEU A 197 -0.04 -3.05 9.55
C LEU A 197 -1.23 -3.96 9.84
N THR A 198 -2.42 -3.53 9.44
CA THR A 198 -3.65 -4.32 9.47
C THR A 198 -4.05 -4.68 8.04
N VAL A 199 -4.38 -5.94 7.81
CA VAL A 199 -4.88 -6.48 6.57
C VAL A 199 -6.31 -6.95 6.82
N LEU A 200 -7.23 -6.45 6.01
CA LEU A 200 -8.60 -6.92 5.95
C LEU A 200 -8.82 -7.65 4.64
N SER A 201 -9.35 -8.86 4.70
CA SER A 201 -9.63 -9.63 3.49
C SER A 201 -10.87 -10.50 3.65
N THR A 202 -11.41 -10.95 2.52
CA THR A 202 -12.43 -11.99 2.48
C THR A 202 -12.22 -12.85 1.24
N GLU A 203 -12.41 -14.16 1.40
CA GLU A 203 -12.44 -15.11 0.29
C GLU A 203 -13.84 -15.24 -0.31
N ASP A 204 -14.87 -14.72 0.37
CA ASP A 204 -16.23 -14.74 -0.14
C ASP A 204 -16.41 -13.67 -1.22
N PRO A 205 -16.84 -14.04 -2.44
CA PRO A 205 -17.20 -13.05 -3.44
C PRO A 205 -18.36 -12.21 -2.90
N ALA A 206 -18.29 -10.88 -3.07
CA ALA A 206 -19.47 -10.05 -2.89
C ALA A 206 -20.65 -10.69 -3.63
N PRO A 207 -21.87 -10.71 -3.05
CA PRO A 207 -23.03 -11.13 -3.80
C PRO A 207 -23.07 -10.30 -5.07
N ALA A 208 -23.05 -10.97 -6.23
CA ALA A 208 -23.03 -10.32 -7.53
C ALA A 208 -24.10 -9.22 -7.55
N SER A 209 -23.67 -7.96 -7.67
CA SER A 209 -24.57 -6.93 -8.15
C SER A 209 -24.87 -7.30 -9.60
N ASP A 210 -26.15 -7.40 -9.96
CA ASP A 210 -26.66 -7.72 -11.31
C ASP A 210 -26.36 -6.59 -12.33
N GLU A 211 -25.20 -5.97 -12.26
CA GLU A 211 -24.69 -4.99 -13.21
C GLU A 211 -23.57 -5.69 -13.98
N GLU A 212 -23.96 -6.37 -15.06
CA GLU A 212 -23.04 -6.74 -16.15
C GLU A 212 -22.43 -5.44 -16.69
N GLU A 213 -21.31 -4.99 -16.11
CA GLU A 213 -20.54 -3.87 -16.63
C GLU A 213 -19.66 -4.37 -17.79
N ASP A 214 -19.97 -3.84 -18.98
CA ASP A 214 -19.27 -4.07 -20.25
C ASP A 214 -17.82 -3.54 -20.11
N GLU A 215 -16.90 -4.37 -19.60
CA GLU A 215 -15.51 -4.03 -19.25
C GLU A 215 -14.74 -3.34 -20.39
N ASP A 216 -15.16 -3.54 -21.65
CA ASP A 216 -14.58 -2.92 -22.83
C ASP A 216 -14.93 -1.42 -22.98
N ALA A 217 -16.09 -0.96 -22.47
CA ALA A 217 -16.53 0.44 -22.59
C ALA A 217 -15.82 1.39 -21.60
N ASP A 218 -15.47 0.89 -20.41
CA ASP A 218 -14.75 1.66 -19.39
C ASP A 218 -13.25 1.77 -19.69
N LEU A 219 -12.68 0.77 -20.37
CA LEU A 219 -11.33 0.86 -20.90
C LEU A 219 -11.23 1.96 -21.98
N GLU A 220 -12.19 2.07 -22.90
CA GLU A 220 -12.17 3.13 -23.92
C GLU A 220 -12.31 4.55 -23.34
N THR A 221 -13.10 4.74 -22.27
CA THR A 221 -13.27 6.06 -21.66
C THR A 221 -12.06 6.51 -20.83
N SER A 222 -11.31 5.58 -20.24
CA SER A 222 -10.09 5.89 -19.46
C SER A 222 -8.90 6.36 -20.32
N TRP A 223 -8.84 5.95 -21.60
CA TRP A 223 -7.77 6.32 -22.54
C TRP A 223 -8.13 7.46 -23.49
N THR A 224 -9.35 8.02 -23.39
CA THR A 224 -9.78 9.14 -24.24
C THR A 224 -9.43 10.48 -23.57
N PRO A 225 -8.42 11.23 -24.05
CA PRO A 225 -8.09 12.54 -23.48
C PRO A 225 -9.24 13.53 -23.69
N LYS A 226 -9.77 14.05 -22.59
CA LYS A 226 -10.81 15.09 -22.60
C LYS A 226 -10.17 16.45 -22.86
N PHE A 227 -10.13 16.85 -24.13
CA PHE A 227 -9.74 18.22 -24.48
C PHE A 227 -10.84 19.20 -24.07
N ALA A 228 -10.50 20.15 -23.20
CA ALA A 228 -11.37 21.28 -22.92
C ALA A 228 -11.45 22.17 -24.17
N TYR A 229 -12.57 22.12 -24.89
CA TYR A 229 -12.89 23.16 -25.87
C TYR A 229 -13.26 24.44 -25.11
N GLY A 230 -12.60 25.54 -25.47
CA GLY A 230 -12.56 26.78 -24.71
C GLY A 230 -13.89 27.50 -24.52
N ARG A 231 -13.89 28.38 -23.53
CA ARG A 231 -14.71 29.59 -23.47
C ARG A 231 -13.87 30.79 -23.85
#